data_AF-A0A3A9W5R8-F1
#
_entry.id   AF-A0A3A9W5R8-F1
#
_cell.length_a   1.000
_cell.length_b   1.000
_cell.length_c   1.000
_cell.angle_alpha   90.00
_cell.angle_beta   90.00
_cell.angle_gamma   90.00
#
_symmetry.space_group_name_H-M   'P 1'
#
loop_
_entity.id
_entity.type
_entity.pdbx_description
1 polymer ?
#
loop_
_entity_poly.entity_id
_entity_poly.type
_entity_poly.pdbx_seq_one_letter_code
_entity_poly.pdbx_strand_id
1 'polypeptide(L)' 'MVMPRAQCPRCERTVAAAPIPDAPGRGRLWRHDEPGTRRDADGALVSCPGSLEAVELPTPVTQLTLDEREDAAAPDALF' A
#
# COMPACT_ATOMS: atom_id res chain seq x y z
N MET A 1 -1.99 -0.19 -14.52
CA MET A 1 -2.84 -0.92 -13.54
C MET A 1 -3.52 0.12 -12.66
N VAL A 2 -4.84 0.08 -12.50
CA VAL A 2 -5.57 1.03 -11.62
C VAL A 2 -5.56 0.48 -10.21
N MET A 3 -5.16 1.29 -9.23
CA MET A 3 -5.12 0.88 -7.82
C MET A 3 -6.55 0.90 -7.24
N PRO A 4 -7.00 -0.17 -6.56
CA PRO A 4 -8.32 -0.18 -5.95
C PRO A 4 -8.39 0.88 -4.85
N ARG A 5 -9.60 1.38 -4.60
CA ARG A 5 -9.87 2.33 -3.53
C ARG A 5 -10.85 1.72 -2.55
N ALA A 6 -10.62 1.93 -1.27
CA ALA A 6 -11.47 1.45 -0.18
C ALA A 6 -11.78 2.60 0.77
N GLN A 7 -12.85 2.46 1.54
CA GLN A 7 -13.22 3.45 2.54
C GLN A 7 -12.35 3.28 3.78
N CYS A 8 -11.84 4.39 4.31
CA CYS A 8 -11.15 4.39 5.60
C CYS A 8 -12.14 4.13 6.74
N PRO A 9 -11.93 3.12 7.60
CA PRO A 9 -12.87 2.80 8.68
C PRO A 9 -12.91 3.87 9.77
N ARG A 10 -11.92 4.77 9.80
CA ARG A 10 -11.81 5.83 10.80
C ARG A 10 -12.41 7.16 10.35
N CYS A 11 -12.01 7.63 9.16
CA CYS A 11 -12.36 8.97 8.68
C CYS A 11 -13.22 8.96 7.41
N GLU A 12 -13.68 7.78 7.00
CA GLU A 12 -14.64 7.54 5.91
C GLU A 12 -14.21 8.01 4.51
N ARG A 13 -12.97 8.48 4.36
CA ARG A 13 -12.41 8.87 3.06
C ARG A 13 -12.17 7.66 2.17
N THR A 14 -12.47 7.82 0.89
CA THR A 14 -12.11 6.85 -0.16
C THR A 14 -10.64 7.01 -0.55
N VAL A 15 -9.80 6.08 -0.11
CA VAL A 15 -8.34 6.14 -0.24
C VAL A 15 -7.84 4.96 -1.07
N ALA A 16 -6.76 5.15 -1.82
CA ALA A 16 -6.11 4.06 -2.54
C ALA A 16 -5.61 2.99 -1.56
N ALA A 17 -5.74 1.73 -1.93
CA ALA A 17 -5.31 0.61 -1.11
C ALA A 17 -4.33 -0.28 -1.88
N ALA A 18 -3.20 -0.59 -1.26
CA ALA A 18 -2.26 -1.57 -1.76
C ALA A 18 -2.74 -2.98 -1.35
N PRO A 19 -2.81 -3.95 -2.27
CA PRO A 19 -3.15 -5.34 -1.91
C PRO A 19 -2.16 -5.90 -0.89
N ILE A 20 -2.64 -6.78 -0.01
CA ILE A 20 -1.76 -7.55 0.88
C ILE A 20 -1.40 -8.86 0.16
N PRO A 21 -0.11 -9.25 0.11
CA PRO A 21 0.29 -10.55 -0.44
C PRO A 21 -0.52 -11.69 0.17
N ASP A 22 -0.89 -12.67 -0.65
CA ASP A 22 -1.65 -13.87 -0.24
C ASP A 22 -3.06 -13.61 0.31
N ALA A 23 -3.55 -12.36 0.25
CA ALA A 23 -4.89 -11.98 0.71
C ALA A 23 -5.59 -11.12 -0.36
N PRO A 24 -6.09 -11.72 -1.46
CA PRO A 24 -6.53 -10.97 -2.64
C PRO A 24 -7.72 -10.03 -2.37
N GLY A 25 -8.53 -10.29 -1.34
CA GLY A 25 -9.64 -9.43 -0.91
C GLY A 25 -9.27 -8.36 0.11
N ARG A 26 -8.01 -8.25 0.53
CA ARG A 26 -7.57 -7.32 1.58
C ARG A 26 -6.46 -6.39 1.08
N GLY A 27 -6.45 -5.19 1.63
CA GLY A 27 -5.42 -4.20 1.32
C GLY A 27 -5.09 -3.29 2.50
N ARG A 28 -3.96 -2.59 2.40
CA ARG A 28 -3.57 -1.51 3.31
C ARG A 28 -3.85 -0.17 2.64
N LEU A 29 -4.56 0.70 3.34
CA LEU A 29 -4.81 2.06 2.87
C LEU A 29 -3.49 2.82 2.77
N TRP A 30 -3.36 3.65 1.75
CA TRP A 30 -2.27 4.60 1.69
C TRP A 30 -2.37 5.61 2.83
N ARG A 31 -1.22 6.11 3.28
CA ARG A 31 -1.17 7.19 4.26
C ARG A 31 -1.91 8.40 3.70
N HIS A 32 -2.81 8.94 4.52
CA HIS A 32 -3.66 10.07 4.18
C HIS A 32 -3.94 10.86 5.45
N ASP A 33 -4.38 12.11 5.28
CA ASP A 33 -4.72 12.96 6.42
C ASP A 33 -6.18 12.75 6.84
N GLU A 34 -6.40 12.73 8.15
CA GLU A 34 -7.74 12.71 8.74
C GLU A 34 -8.34 14.13 8.68
N PRO A 35 -9.57 14.31 8.16
CA PRO A 35 -10.20 15.63 8.07
C PRO A 35 -10.23 16.35 9.43
N GLY A 36 -9.92 17.64 9.44
CA GLY A 36 -9.92 18.45 10.66
C GLY A 36 -8.75 18.19 11.61
N THR A 37 -7.84 17.27 11.28
CA THR A 37 -6.63 17.03 12.07
C THR A 37 -5.72 18.25 11.97
N ARG A 38 -5.45 18.86 13.13
CA ARG A 38 -4.38 19.85 13.27
C ARG A 38 -3.06 19.09 13.30
N ARG A 39 -2.01 19.73 12.76
CA ARG A 39 -0.63 19.27 12.92
C ARG A 39 -0.35 19.00 14.41
N ASP A 40 0.55 18.08 14.72
CA ASP A 40 0.95 17.84 16.11
C ASP A 40 1.56 19.09 16.76
N ALA A 41 1.92 19.00 18.05
CA ALA A 41 2.49 20.13 18.79
C ALA A 41 3.73 20.73 18.11
N ASP A 42 4.44 19.95 17.29
CA ASP A 42 5.65 20.32 16.55
C ASP A 42 5.36 20.75 15.10
N GLY A 43 4.09 20.74 14.67
CA GLY A 43 3.69 21.16 13.34
C GLY A 43 3.79 20.07 12.26
N ALA A 44 3.99 18.80 12.64
CA ALA A 44 4.02 17.69 11.70
C ALA A 44 2.61 17.22 11.30
N LEU A 45 2.46 16.82 10.04
CA LEU A 45 1.23 16.17 9.57
C LEU A 45 1.20 14.73 10.06
N VAL A 46 0.28 14.44 10.97
CA VAL A 46 0.06 13.08 11.46
C VAL A 46 -0.94 12.42 10.53
N SER A 47 -0.50 11.35 9.86
CA SER A 47 -1.40 10.55 9.02
C SER A 47 -2.54 9.98 9.86
N CYS A 48 -3.73 9.85 9.24
CA CYS A 48 -4.87 9.14 9.79
C CYS A 48 -4.44 7.76 10.31
N PRO A 49 -4.67 7.45 11.60
CA PRO A 49 -4.31 6.14 12.17
C PRO A 49 -4.96 4.96 11.44
N GLY A 50 -6.13 5.16 10.82
CA GLY A 50 -6.81 4.15 10.01
C GLY A 50 -5.99 3.70 8.79
N SER A 51 -4.97 4.46 8.37
CA SER A 51 -4.04 4.03 7.32
C SER A 51 -3.15 2.84 7.69
N LEU A 52 -3.06 2.50 8.99
CA LEU A 52 -2.30 1.34 9.47
C LEU A 52 -3.12 0.04 9.42
N GLU A 53 -4.43 0.15 9.27
CA GLU A 53 -5.35 -0.98 9.30
C GLU A 53 -5.45 -1.69 7.94
N ALA A 54 -5.70 -2.99 7.98
CA ALA A 54 -5.98 -3.79 6.80
C ALA A 54 -7.49 -3.80 6.53
N VAL A 55 -7.89 -3.24 5.39
CA VAL A 55 -9.29 -3.10 4.98
C VAL A 55 -9.69 -4.16 3.94
N GLU A 56 -10.98 -4.36 3.80
CA GLU A 56 -11.55 -5.10 2.66
C GLU A 56 -11.47 -4.26 1.39
N LEU A 57 -11.15 -4.92 0.29
CA LEU A 57 -11.12 -4.30 -1.03
C LEU A 57 -12.47 -4.53 -1.73
N PRO A 58 -12.98 -3.54 -2.48
CA PRO A 58 -14.25 -3.69 -3.20
C PRO A 58 -14.18 -4.74 -4.31
N THR A 59 -12.98 -5.07 -4.77
CA THR A 59 -12.75 -6.12 -5.77
C THR A 59 -11.43 -6.81 -5.43
N PRO A 60 -11.38 -8.15 -5.49
CA PRO A 60 -10.14 -8.88 -5.29
C PRO A 60 -9.07 -8.48 -6.31
N VAL A 61 -7.81 -8.43 -5.87
CA VAL A 61 -6.67 -8.03 -6.71
C VAL A 61 -5.58 -9.09 -6.62
N THR A 62 -4.98 -9.39 -7.76
CA THR A 62 -3.85 -10.31 -7.85
C THR A 62 -2.57 -9.50 -7.96
N GLN A 63 -1.62 -9.73 -7.06
CA GLN A 63 -0.27 -9.20 -7.19
C GLN A 63 0.52 -10.10 -8.14
N LEU A 64 1.22 -9.49 -9.11
CA LEU A 64 2.16 -10.23 -9.96
C LEU A 64 3.36 -10.63 -9.11
N THR A 65 3.71 -11.91 -9.14
CA THR A 65 4.98 -12.42 -8.61
C THR A 65 6.03 -12.32 -9.71
N LEU A 66 7.21 -11.79 -9.38
CA LEU A 66 8.36 -11.83 -10.27
C LEU A 66 9.22 -13.01 -9.83
N ASP A 67 9.32 -14.04 -10.67
CA ASP A 67 10.31 -15.09 -10.49
C ASP A 67 11.67 -14.53 -10.93
N GLU A 68 12.54 -14.23 -9.97
CA GLU A 68 13.91 -13.81 -10.23
C GLU A 68 14.70 -15.04 -10.73
N ARG A 69 14.65 -15.33 -12.04
CA ARG A 69 15.67 -16.20 -12.66
C ARG A 69 16.96 -15.40 -12.76
N GLU A 70 17.84 -15.71 -11.82
CA GLU A 70 19.22 -15.23 -11.71
C GLU A 70 20.06 -15.80 -12.87
N ASP A 71 20.10 -15.11 -14.02
CA ASP A 71 21.17 -15.30 -14.99
C ASP A 71 22.21 -14.19 -14.80
N ALA A 72 22.89 -14.24 -13.65
CA ALA A 72 24.14 -13.55 -13.43
C ALA A 72 25.26 -14.30 -14.18
N ALA A 73 25.24 -14.27 -15.51
CA ALA A 73 26.42 -14.61 -16.30
C ALA A 73 27.42 -13.46 -16.16
N ALA A 74 28.28 -13.54 -15.14
CA ALA A 74 29.49 -12.73 -15.11
C ALA A 74 30.26 -13.01 -16.42
N PRO A 75 30.69 -11.98 -17.19
CA PRO A 75 31.57 -12.24 -18.31
C PRO A 75 32.86 -12.83 -17.75
N ASP A 76 33.21 -14.04 -18.18
CA ASP A 76 34.50 -14.66 -17.92
C ASP A 76 35.60 -13.66 -18.32
N ALA A 77 36.22 -13.06 -17.31
CA ALA A 77 37.43 -12.27 -17.49
C ALA A 77 38.56 -13.26 -17.81
N LEU A 78 38.71 -13.56 -19.11
CA LEU A 78 39.88 -14.26 -19.62
C LEU A 78 41.11 -13.36 -19.43
N PHE A 79 42.13 -13.96 -18.82
CA PHE A 79 43.47 -13.46 -18.52
C PHE A 79 44.16 -12.79 -19.72
#